data_AF-A0A2V2N440-F1
#
_entry.id   AF-A0A2V2N440-F1
#
_cell.length_a   1.000
_cell.length_b   1.000
_cell.length_c   1.000
_cell.angle_alpha   90.00
_cell.angle_beta   90.00
_cell.angle_gamma   90.00
#
_symmetry.space_group_name_H-M   'P 1'
#
loop_
_entity.id
_entity.type
_entity.pdbx_description
1 polymer ?
#
loop_
_entity_poly.entity_id
_entity_poly.type
_entity_poly.pdbx_seq_one_letter_code
_entity_poly.pdbx_strand_id
1 'polypeptide(L)'
;MGIDEYAEQESEDSGDSSGCLFSLPGNVTVRKSEILTSGLLSGGKFVSSRSIRDALLAEYFVNGSGLFLSRAVSDDGNRTMRFGSDVSGVMNVTERMVLGDVD
;
A
#
# COMPACT_ATOMS: atom_id res chain seq x y z
N MET A 1 -6.42 -9.20 -17.28
CA MET A 1 -7.18 -8.10 -16.64
C MET A 1 -6.69 -8.02 -15.21
N GLY A 2 -6.24 -6.85 -14.78
CA GLY A 2 -5.75 -6.62 -13.43
C GLY A 2 -6.62 -5.57 -12.72
N ILE A 3 -6.68 -5.67 -11.41
CA ILE A 3 -7.39 -4.77 -10.49
C ILE A 3 -6.33 -4.15 -9.59
N ASP A 4 -6.39 -2.83 -9.46
CA ASP A 4 -5.51 -2.04 -8.59
C ASP A 4 -6.37 -1.21 -7.63
N GLU A 5 -6.33 -1.55 -6.36
CA GLU A 5 -7.12 -0.97 -5.28
C GLU A 5 -6.23 -0.17 -4.33
N TYR A 6 -6.76 0.95 -3.85
CA TYR A 6 -6.11 1.82 -2.89
C TYR A 6 -7.08 2.16 -1.77
N ALA A 7 -6.61 2.13 -0.52
CA ALA A 7 -7.35 2.55 0.65
C ALA A 7 -6.48 3.40 1.58
N GLU A 8 -7.07 4.43 2.18
CA GLU A 8 -6.44 5.32 3.15
C GLU A 8 -7.32 5.46 4.39
N GLN A 9 -6.71 5.49 5.58
CA GLN A 9 -7.38 5.71 6.84
C GLN A 9 -6.59 6.70 7.71
N GLU A 10 -7.25 7.78 8.15
CA GLU A 10 -6.71 8.78 9.09
C GLU A 10 -7.58 8.75 10.35
N SER A 11 -6.96 8.57 11.52
CA SER A 11 -7.66 8.58 12.82
C SER A 11 -7.19 9.79 13.64
N GLU A 12 -8.09 10.75 13.90
CA GLU A 12 -7.89 11.83 14.87
C GLU A 12 -8.60 11.49 16.18
N ASP A 13 -7.85 11.28 17.26
CA ASP A 13 -8.42 11.04 18.59
C ASP A 13 -8.66 12.39 19.28
N SER A 14 -9.83 12.99 19.05
CA SER A 14 -10.26 14.17 19.81
C SER A 14 -10.71 13.72 21.19
N GLY A 15 -9.87 13.93 22.21
CA GLY A 15 -10.14 13.50 23.57
C GLY A 15 -11.46 14.04 24.12
N ASP A 16 -12.51 13.23 24.06
CA ASP A 16 -13.61 13.28 25.02
C ASP A 16 -13.62 11.95 25.77
N SER A 17 -13.15 12.03 27.01
CA SER A 17 -12.98 10.91 27.91
C SER A 17 -14.34 10.38 28.37
N SER A 18 -14.93 9.46 27.61
CA SER A 18 -16.00 8.60 28.12
C SER A 18 -15.63 7.12 27.97
N GLY A 19 -14.91 6.59 28.96
CA GLY A 19 -15.17 5.23 29.46
C GLY A 19 -14.41 4.02 28.88
N CYS A 20 -13.23 4.15 28.28
CA CYS A 20 -12.40 2.98 27.94
C CYS A 20 -11.29 2.72 28.98
N LEU A 21 -11.26 1.49 29.51
CA LEU A 21 -10.41 1.02 30.63
C LEU A 21 -8.90 0.89 30.30
N PHE A 22 -8.48 1.29 29.10
CA PHE A 22 -7.08 1.31 28.67
C PHE A 22 -6.80 2.68 28.08
N SER A 23 -6.09 3.52 28.82
CA SER A 23 -5.70 4.85 28.34
C SER A 23 -4.20 5.08 28.49
N LEU A 24 -3.65 5.84 27.52
CA LEU A 24 -2.42 6.67 27.46
C LEU A 24 -1.28 6.14 26.54
N PRO A 25 -0.51 6.99 25.81
CA PRO A 25 -0.45 8.47 25.85
C PRO A 25 -0.53 9.22 24.47
N GLY A 26 -1.03 10.47 24.49
CA GLY A 26 -0.61 11.58 23.59
C GLY A 26 -1.32 11.77 22.24
N ASN A 27 -1.38 13.03 21.78
CA ASN A 27 -1.75 13.45 20.42
C ASN A 27 -0.86 12.74 19.37
N VAL A 28 -1.29 11.60 18.85
CA VAL A 28 -0.61 10.94 17.72
C VAL A 28 -1.65 10.68 16.64
N THR A 29 -1.54 11.41 15.53
CA THR A 29 -2.30 11.10 14.32
C THR A 29 -1.67 9.86 13.70
N VAL A 30 -2.41 8.76 13.64
CA VAL A 30 -1.98 7.52 12.96
C VAL A 30 -2.57 7.55 11.56
N ARG A 31 -1.71 7.50 10.54
CA ARG A 31 -2.13 7.49 9.13
C ARG A 31 -1.75 6.18 8.50
N LYS A 32 -2.71 5.50 7.88
CA LYS A 32 -2.49 4.21 7.22
C LYS A 32 -2.86 4.28 5.74
N SER A 33 -1.92 3.92 4.87
CA SER A 33 -2.12 3.74 3.43
C SER A 33 -1.96 2.28 3.03
N GLU A 34 -2.84 1.78 2.17
CA GLU A 34 -2.80 0.41 1.66
C GLU A 34 -3.00 0.38 0.14
N ILE A 35 -2.14 -0.37 -0.56
CA ILE A 35 -2.26 -0.66 -1.99
C ILE A 35 -2.34 -2.16 -2.18
N LEU A 36 -3.32 -2.59 -2.99
CA LEU A 36 -3.53 -3.96 -3.41
C LEU A 36 -3.59 -4.01 -4.93
N THR A 37 -2.61 -4.67 -5.55
CA THR A 37 -2.62 -4.91 -7.00
C THR A 37 -2.73 -6.40 -7.25
N SER A 38 -3.72 -6.81 -8.01
CA SER A 38 -3.94 -8.22 -8.35
C SER A 38 -4.31 -8.39 -9.82
N GLY A 39 -3.91 -9.48 -10.45
CA GLY A 39 -4.35 -9.72 -11.82
C GLY A 39 -3.74 -10.93 -12.49
N LEU A 40 -4.39 -11.30 -13.60
CA LEU A 40 -3.77 -12.16 -14.60
C LEU A 40 -2.95 -11.28 -15.54
N LEU A 41 -1.63 -11.42 -15.45
CA LEU A 41 -0.66 -10.66 -16.22
C LEU A 41 -0.09 -11.54 -17.33
N SER A 42 0.01 -10.94 -18.51
CA SER A 42 0.81 -11.41 -19.64
C SER A 42 1.93 -10.41 -19.81
N GLY A 43 3.13 -10.87 -20.14
CA GLY A 43 4.37 -10.08 -20.08
C GLY A 43 4.24 -8.66 -20.60
N GLY A 44 4.89 -7.73 -19.92
CA GLY A 44 4.79 -6.30 -20.19
C GLY A 44 5.21 -5.45 -19.00
N LYS A 45 5.08 -4.13 -19.20
CA LYS A 45 5.29 -3.12 -18.17
C LYS A 45 3.93 -2.62 -17.67
N PHE A 46 3.73 -2.60 -16.36
CA PHE A 46 2.52 -2.12 -15.70
C PHE A 46 2.90 -1.03 -14.71
N VAL A 47 2.22 0.11 -14.78
CA VAL A 47 2.45 1.24 -13.87
C VAL A 47 1.11 1.75 -13.39
N SER A 48 0.98 1.91 -12.07
CA SER A 48 -0.11 2.61 -11.42
C SER A 48 0.49 3.75 -10.59
N SER A 49 0.04 4.98 -10.86
CA SER A 49 0.50 6.17 -10.16
C SER A 49 -0.71 6.95 -9.65
N ARG A 50 -0.68 7.36 -8.40
CA ARG A 50 -1.73 8.16 -7.76
C ARG A 50 -1.07 9.33 -7.04
N SER A 51 -1.54 10.54 -7.33
CA SER A 51 -1.20 11.71 -6.54
C SER A 51 -2.29 11.86 -5.49
N ILE A 52 -1.99 11.35 -4.30
CA ILE A 52 -2.77 11.59 -3.08
C ILE A 52 -1.91 12.56 -2.26
N ARG A 53 -2.35 13.01 -1.08
CA ARG A 53 -1.59 14.03 -0.30
C ARG A 53 -0.09 13.68 -0.14
N ASP A 54 0.25 12.38 -0.20
CA ASP A 54 1.57 11.83 -0.51
C ASP A 54 1.59 11.11 -1.87
N ALA A 55 2.73 11.11 -2.57
CA ALA A 55 2.87 10.44 -3.85
C ALA A 55 2.95 8.91 -3.71
N LEU A 56 2.15 8.21 -4.53
CA LEU A 56 2.12 6.74 -4.55
C LEU A 56 2.39 6.25 -5.97
N LEU A 57 3.46 5.46 -6.11
CA LEU A 57 3.86 4.86 -7.38
C LEU A 57 4.08 3.37 -7.20
N ALA A 58 3.42 2.58 -8.04
CA ALA A 58 3.62 1.15 -8.17
C ALA A 58 3.99 0.81 -9.63
N GLU A 59 5.14 0.17 -9.82
CA GLU A 59 5.66 -0.22 -11.12
C GLU A 59 6.07 -1.69 -11.13
N TYR A 60 5.66 -2.41 -12.16
CA TYR A 60 5.86 -3.84 -12.33
C TYR A 60 6.39 -4.14 -13.74
N PHE A 61 7.44 -4.92 -13.81
CA PHE A 61 7.95 -5.50 -15.05
C PHE A 61 7.76 -7.00 -14.99
N VAL A 62 6.93 -7.52 -15.89
CA VAL A 62 6.59 -8.94 -15.95
C VAL A 62 7.10 -9.52 -17.25
N ASN A 63 7.83 -10.62 -17.16
CA ASN A 63 8.19 -11.44 -18.31
C ASN A 63 7.67 -12.87 -18.10
N GLY A 64 6.61 -13.24 -18.83
CA GLY A 64 5.91 -14.51 -18.69
C GLY A 64 4.40 -14.33 -18.52
N SER A 65 3.73 -15.33 -17.98
CA SER A 65 2.28 -15.27 -17.73
C SER A 65 1.86 -16.00 -16.46
N GLY A 66 0.87 -15.43 -15.77
CA GLY A 66 0.31 -16.02 -14.56
C GLY A 66 -0.42 -15.02 -13.68
N LEU A 67 -0.69 -15.43 -12.45
CA LEU A 67 -1.34 -14.63 -11.42
C LEU A 67 -0.29 -13.90 -10.57
N PHE A 68 -0.54 -12.62 -10.37
CA PHE A 68 0.30 -11.74 -9.59
C PHE A 68 -0.56 -11.00 -8.57
N LEU A 69 -0.13 -11.01 -7.32
CA LEU A 69 -0.75 -10.28 -6.22
C LEU A 69 0.36 -9.53 -5.48
N SER A 70 0.26 -8.21 -5.38
CA SER A 70 1.18 -7.36 -4.62
C SER A 70 0.38 -6.54 -3.61
N ARG A 71 0.92 -6.44 -2.41
CA ARG A 71 0.33 -5.70 -1.28
C ARG A 71 1.36 -4.81 -0.67
N ALA A 72 0.99 -3.57 -0.40
CA ALA A 72 1.75 -2.71 0.48
C ALA A 72 0.89 -1.97 1.49
N VAL A 73 1.47 -1.76 2.66
CA VAL A 73 0.88 -1.03 3.78
C VAL A 73 1.92 -0.03 4.26
N SER A 74 1.55 1.22 4.52
CA SER A 74 2.37 2.20 5.22
C SER A 74 1.58 2.80 6.39
N ASP A 75 2.23 3.10 7.51
CA ASP A 75 1.60 3.64 8.72
C ASP A 75 2.54 4.61 9.48
N ASP A 76 2.25 5.90 9.65
CA ASP A 76 3.26 6.84 10.18
C ASP A 76 2.97 7.58 11.49
N GLY A 77 2.36 6.90 12.46
CA GLY A 77 2.44 7.34 13.87
C GLY A 77 3.87 7.33 14.48
N ASN A 78 4.79 6.52 13.93
CA ASN A 78 6.26 6.66 14.03
C ASN A 78 7.01 5.74 13.02
N ARG A 79 6.30 5.36 11.94
CA ARG A 79 6.65 4.50 10.78
C ARG A 79 6.33 3.00 10.93
N THR A 80 5.58 2.51 9.96
CA THR A 80 5.45 1.11 9.56
C THR A 80 5.35 1.09 8.05
N MET A 81 5.99 0.12 7.40
CA MET A 81 5.86 -0.18 5.97
C MET A 81 5.89 -1.70 5.82
N ARG A 82 4.94 -2.32 5.10
CA ARG A 82 4.94 -3.75 4.78
C ARG A 82 4.71 -3.92 3.29
N PHE A 83 5.50 -4.78 2.66
CA PHE A 83 5.41 -5.12 1.25
C PHE A 83 5.48 -6.64 1.10
N GLY A 84 4.65 -7.21 0.24
CA GLY A 84 4.73 -8.62 -0.07
C GLY A 84 3.94 -8.97 -1.31
N SER A 85 4.48 -9.90 -2.10
CA SER A 85 3.84 -10.37 -3.32
C SER A 85 3.77 -11.89 -3.39
N ASP A 86 2.72 -12.37 -4.03
CA ASP A 86 2.48 -13.75 -4.35
C ASP A 86 2.42 -13.91 -5.87
N VAL A 87 3.15 -14.91 -6.38
CA VAL A 87 3.30 -15.18 -7.82
C VAL A 87 2.90 -16.62 -8.08
N SER A 88 2.03 -16.85 -9.06
CA SER A 88 1.66 -18.19 -9.52
C SER A 88 1.69 -18.26 -11.05
N GLY A 89 2.51 -19.17 -11.59
CA GLY A 89 2.76 -19.31 -13.02
C GLY A 89 4.23 -19.15 -13.38
N VAL A 90 4.53 -19.14 -14.68
CA VAL A 90 5.90 -18.99 -15.19
C VAL A 90 6.12 -17.52 -15.50
N MET A 91 6.63 -16.77 -14.53
CA MET A 91 6.88 -15.34 -14.65
C MET A 91 8.19 -14.96 -13.96
N ASN A 92 8.90 -14.02 -14.57
CA ASN A 92 9.92 -13.22 -13.90
C ASN A 92 9.34 -11.83 -13.65
N VAL A 93 9.30 -11.42 -12.39
CA VAL A 93 8.65 -10.18 -11.96
C VAL A 93 9.66 -9.30 -11.23
N THR A 94 9.71 -8.03 -11.62
CA THR A 94 10.44 -6.98 -10.90
C THR A 94 9.43 -5.92 -10.46
N GLU A 95 9.43 -5.59 -9.18
CA GLU A 95 8.48 -4.66 -8.57
C GLU A 95 9.22 -3.45 -7.98
N ARG A 96 8.64 -2.27 -8.15
CA ARG A 96 9.07 -1.03 -7.50
C ARG A 96 7.86 -0.35 -6.92
N MET A 97 7.91 -0.07 -5.63
CA MET A 97 6.85 0.64 -4.92
C MET A 97 7.41 1.81 -4.14
N VAL A 98 6.77 2.96 -4.26
CA VAL A 98 7.13 4.20 -3.59
C VAL A 98 5.90 4.69 -2.84
N LEU A 99 6.06 4.85 -1.52
CA LEU A 99 5.06 5.44 -0.62
C LEU A 99 5.72 6.63 0.09
N GLY A 100 5.20 7.84 -0.09
CA GLY A 100 5.69 9.06 0.53
C GLY A 100 5.94 10.20 -0.46
N ASP A 101 6.50 11.32 0.00
CA ASP A 101 6.77 12.49 -0.85
C ASP A 101 7.81 12.18 -1.93
N VAL A 102 7.50 12.60 -3.16
CA VAL A 102 8.42 12.57 -4.31
C VAL A 102 8.86 14.01 -4.53
N ASP A 103 10.06 14.35 -4.06
CA ASP A 103 10.72 15.63 -4.37
C ASP A 103 10.86 15.85 -5.90
#